data_AF-A0A928AGM1-F1
#
_entry.id   AF-A0A928AGM1-F1
#
_cell.length_a   1.000
_cell.length_b   1.000
_cell.length_c   1.000
_cell.angle_alpha   90.00
_cell.angle_beta   90.00
_cell.angle_gamma   90.00
#
_symmetry.space_group_name_H-M   'P 1'
#
loop_
_entity.id
_entity.type
_entity.pdbx_description
1 polymer ?
#
loop_
_entity_poly.entity_id
_entity_poly.type
_entity_poly.pdbx_seq_one_letter_code
_entity_poly.pdbx_strand_id
1 'polypeptide(L)'
;MFRFKQFTVKQERCPMKVGTDGVLLGAWVGVHPTDHRILDVGTGTGVIALMMAQRAPEAQIVGVDIDDVTEAHENAANSSWATRLAFEQCPIQEFVSAQPFDLIVSNPPFFVDSLTCPDDGRTIARHAVSLPFEELCSAVMRLLTPEGHFAVVLPIIEAERFLNVSKGRLVPIRRTEVRTTPRRAPKRVLLEFMRVDSVGSKKQLACSELIIGTGRHEEYTPEYRALTRDFYLKF
;
A
#
# COMPACT_ATOMS: atom_id res chain seq x y z
N MET A 1 -7.49 -0.15 19.08
CA MET A 1 -6.74 1.08 18.78
C MET A 1 -5.26 0.75 18.64
N PHE A 2 -4.58 1.25 17.60
CA PHE A 2 -3.13 1.12 17.37
C PHE A 2 -2.48 2.50 17.39
N ARG A 3 -1.43 2.71 18.18
CA ARG A 3 -0.83 4.03 18.41
C ARG A 3 0.53 4.16 17.73
N PHE A 4 0.65 5.16 16.88
CA PHE A 4 1.91 5.64 16.32
C PHE A 4 2.42 6.86 17.12
N LYS A 5 3.64 7.31 16.83
CA LYS A 5 4.23 8.50 17.46
C LYS A 5 3.38 9.76 17.29
N GLN A 6 2.85 9.98 16.10
CA GLN A 6 2.16 11.23 15.74
C GLN A 6 0.65 11.10 15.59
N PHE A 7 0.12 9.88 15.43
CA PHE A 7 -1.31 9.65 15.23
C PHE A 7 -1.74 8.31 15.79
N THR A 8 -3.05 8.08 15.85
CA THR A 8 -3.63 6.84 16.36
C THR A 8 -4.69 6.33 15.40
N VAL A 9 -4.76 5.02 15.23
CA VAL A 9 -5.67 4.34 14.29
C VAL A 9 -6.65 3.48 15.08
N LYS A 10 -7.94 3.78 14.96
CA LYS A 10 -9.05 2.88 15.30
C LYS A 10 -9.22 1.86 14.18
N GLN A 11 -9.58 0.64 14.55
CA GLN A 11 -9.62 -0.53 13.65
C GLN A 11 -10.68 -1.55 14.10
N GLU A 12 -11.80 -1.04 14.60
CA GLU A 12 -12.92 -1.83 15.14
C GLU A 12 -13.94 -2.18 14.05
N ARG A 13 -14.11 -1.31 13.05
CA ARG A 13 -15.09 -1.48 11.97
C ARG A 13 -14.47 -1.94 10.66
N CYS A 14 -13.17 -1.73 10.45
CA CYS A 14 -12.48 -2.23 9.27
C CYS A 14 -12.23 -3.76 9.33
N PRO A 15 -12.57 -4.53 8.27
CA PRO A 15 -12.29 -5.96 8.22
C PRO A 15 -10.80 -6.29 8.34
N MET A 16 -9.94 -5.42 7.80
CA MET A 16 -8.48 -5.56 7.85
C MET A 16 -7.88 -4.62 8.90
N LYS A 17 -7.34 -5.21 9.97
CA LYS A 17 -6.57 -4.49 11.00
C LYS A 17 -5.24 -3.99 10.45
N VAL A 18 -4.64 -2.99 11.10
CA VAL A 18 -3.29 -2.50 10.81
C VAL A 18 -2.31 -3.67 10.84
N GLY A 19 -1.83 -4.04 9.65
CA GLY A 19 -0.85 -5.09 9.44
C GLY A 19 0.54 -4.52 9.19
N THR A 20 1.55 -5.39 9.33
CA THR A 20 2.94 -5.04 9.03
C THR A 20 3.14 -4.54 7.60
N ASP A 21 2.38 -5.09 6.64
CA ASP A 21 2.52 -4.77 5.21
C ASP A 21 2.14 -3.31 4.91
N GLY A 22 1.07 -2.79 5.50
CA GLY A 22 0.67 -1.39 5.34
C GLY A 22 1.68 -0.41 5.93
N VAL A 23 2.21 -0.70 7.13
CA VAL A 23 3.25 0.13 7.74
C VAL A 23 4.57 0.03 6.96
N LEU A 24 4.93 -1.16 6.48
CA LEU A 24 6.10 -1.34 5.64
C LEU A 24 6.00 -0.50 4.37
N LEU A 25 4.89 -0.60 3.63
CA LEU A 25 4.65 0.17 2.41
C LEU A 25 4.69 1.67 2.69
N GLY A 26 3.92 2.13 3.69
CA GLY A 26 3.85 3.54 4.05
C GLY A 26 5.19 4.13 4.51
N ALA A 27 6.07 3.33 5.09
CA ALA A 27 7.42 3.76 5.47
C ALA A 27 8.43 3.68 4.31
N TRP A 28 8.26 2.74 3.38
CA TRP A 28 9.23 2.41 2.32
C TRP A 28 9.06 3.19 1.02
N VAL A 29 7.82 3.50 0.64
CA VAL A 29 7.51 4.18 -0.63
C VAL A 29 8.31 5.47 -0.78
N GLY A 30 8.79 5.77 -1.99
CA GLY A 30 9.44 7.05 -2.27
C GLY A 30 8.41 8.16 -2.19
N VAL A 31 8.68 9.19 -1.38
CA VAL A 31 7.84 10.39 -1.32
C VAL A 31 8.71 11.55 -1.72
N HIS A 32 8.37 12.19 -2.82
CA HIS A 32 9.08 13.33 -3.38
C HIS A 32 8.39 14.63 -3.00
N PRO A 33 9.12 15.76 -2.88
CA PRO A 33 8.52 17.06 -2.66
C PRO A 33 7.52 17.49 -3.75
N THR A 34 7.62 16.90 -4.93
CA THR A 34 6.72 17.12 -6.07
C THR A 34 5.44 16.28 -6.01
N ASP A 35 5.30 15.38 -5.03
CA ASP A 35 4.10 14.54 -4.89
C ASP A 35 3.00 15.35 -4.19
N HIS A 36 2.29 16.17 -4.96
CA HIS A 36 1.25 17.06 -4.45
C HIS A 36 -0.10 16.35 -4.27
N ARG A 37 -0.33 15.26 -5.01
CA ARG A 37 -1.56 14.46 -4.95
C ARG A 37 -1.22 12.98 -4.78
N ILE A 38 -1.68 12.39 -3.68
CA ILE A 38 -1.44 10.99 -3.35
C ILE A 38 -2.76 10.23 -3.25
N LEU A 39 -2.83 9.05 -3.86
CA LEU A 39 -3.98 8.15 -3.79
C LEU A 39 -3.61 6.87 -3.03
N ASP A 40 -4.41 6.50 -2.03
CA ASP A 40 -4.32 5.24 -1.29
C ASP A 40 -5.47 4.31 -1.70
N VAL A 41 -5.17 3.29 -2.52
CA VAL A 41 -6.15 2.34 -3.05
C VAL A 41 -6.28 1.14 -2.12
N GLY A 42 -7.49 0.90 -1.60
CA GLY A 42 -7.74 -0.06 -0.53
C GLY A 42 -7.35 0.54 0.83
N THR A 43 -7.82 1.75 1.10
CA THR A 43 -7.34 2.56 2.25
C THR A 43 -7.68 1.94 3.61
N GLY A 44 -8.76 1.14 3.70
CA GLY A 44 -9.24 0.49 4.91
C GLY A 44 -9.38 1.47 6.08
N THR A 45 -8.49 1.35 7.06
CA THR A 45 -8.45 2.24 8.25
C THR A 45 -7.86 3.63 7.98
N GLY A 46 -7.35 3.89 6.77
CA GLY A 46 -6.64 5.12 6.42
C GLY A 46 -5.19 5.15 6.93
N VAL A 47 -4.63 4.03 7.39
CA VAL A 47 -3.29 4.01 7.99
C VAL A 47 -2.20 4.45 7.01
N ILE A 48 -2.23 3.99 5.76
CA ILE A 48 -1.24 4.40 4.76
C ILE A 48 -1.47 5.87 4.40
N ALA A 49 -2.72 6.30 4.16
CA ALA A 49 -3.05 7.70 3.93
C ALA A 49 -2.53 8.64 5.04
N LEU A 50 -2.66 8.27 6.31
CA LEU A 50 -2.10 9.01 7.46
C LEU A 50 -0.57 9.04 7.45
N MET A 51 0.07 7.92 7.10
CA MET A 51 1.54 7.88 6.95
C MET A 51 2.01 8.77 5.80
N MET A 52 1.27 8.81 4.69
CA MET A 52 1.53 9.72 3.57
C MET A 52 1.36 11.17 3.99
N ALA A 53 0.31 11.50 4.75
CA ALA A 53 0.13 12.83 5.31
C ALA A 53 1.29 13.25 6.21
N GLN A 54 1.84 12.35 7.03
CA GLN A 54 3.02 12.62 7.86
C GLN A 54 4.28 12.88 7.02
N ARG A 55 4.47 12.14 5.93
CA ARG A 55 5.69 12.18 5.10
C ARG A 55 5.68 13.23 3.98
N ALA A 56 4.49 13.64 3.54
CA ALA A 56 4.26 14.64 2.50
C ALA A 56 3.45 15.80 3.10
N PRO A 57 4.11 16.81 3.71
CA PRO A 57 3.44 17.88 4.46
C PRO A 57 2.47 18.72 3.62
N GLU A 58 2.76 18.87 2.32
CA GLU A 58 1.99 19.72 1.40
C GLU A 58 1.00 18.93 0.52
N ALA A 59 1.08 17.59 0.52
CA ALA A 59 0.26 16.77 -0.34
C ALA A 59 -1.21 16.75 0.10
N GLN A 60 -2.11 16.65 -0.87
CA GLN A 60 -3.49 16.22 -0.70
C GLN A 60 -3.56 14.70 -0.87
N ILE A 61 -4.18 14.02 0.08
CA ILE A 61 -4.27 12.56 0.11
C ILE A 61 -5.73 12.15 -0.01
N VAL A 62 -6.00 11.27 -0.98
CA VAL A 62 -7.30 10.66 -1.16
C VAL A 62 -7.16 9.16 -0.89
N GLY A 63 -8.00 8.60 -0.03
CA GLY A 63 -8.12 7.16 0.15
C GLY A 63 -9.41 6.64 -0.48
N VAL A 64 -9.32 5.54 -1.21
CA VAL A 64 -10.50 4.89 -1.81
C VAL A 64 -10.57 3.45 -1.31
N ASP A 65 -11.77 3.02 -0.95
CA ASP A 65 -12.04 1.63 -0.60
C ASP A 65 -13.43 1.21 -1.09
N ILE A 66 -13.60 -0.07 -1.38
CA ILE A 66 -14.91 -0.65 -1.71
C ILE A 66 -15.75 -0.82 -0.43
N ASP A 67 -15.08 -1.05 0.70
CA ASP A 67 -15.69 -1.21 2.02
C ASP A 67 -15.93 0.15 2.71
N ASP A 68 -16.62 0.13 3.85
CA ASP A 68 -16.90 1.32 4.65
C ASP A 68 -15.62 2.07 5.07
N VAL A 69 -15.54 3.35 4.68
CA VAL A 69 -14.41 4.25 5.00
C VAL A 69 -14.68 5.17 6.20
N THR A 70 -15.79 4.98 6.92
CA THR A 70 -16.13 5.80 8.11
C THR A 70 -15.00 5.83 9.13
N GLU A 71 -14.36 4.69 9.37
CA GLU A 71 -13.24 4.61 10.32
C GLU A 71 -11.99 5.36 9.84
N ALA A 72 -11.73 5.39 8.53
CA ALA A 72 -10.67 6.22 7.95
C ALA A 72 -10.95 7.71 8.14
N HIS A 73 -12.19 8.15 7.93
CA HIS A 73 -12.61 9.52 8.22
C HIS A 73 -12.42 9.88 9.70
N GLU A 74 -12.84 9.01 10.63
CA GLU A 74 -12.65 9.23 12.06
C GLU A 74 -11.16 9.31 12.42
N ASN A 75 -10.32 8.44 11.86
CA ASN A 75 -8.88 8.43 12.13
C ASN A 75 -8.20 9.71 11.60
N ALA A 76 -8.59 10.17 10.41
CA ALA A 76 -8.10 11.42 9.86
C ALA A 76 -8.55 12.65 10.65
N ALA A 77 -9.83 12.70 11.06
CA ALA A 77 -10.37 13.79 11.88
C ALA A 77 -9.67 13.90 13.25
N ASN A 78 -9.20 12.78 13.79
CA ASN A 78 -8.43 12.72 15.04
C ASN A 78 -6.91 12.93 14.85
N SER A 79 -6.47 13.24 13.63
CA SER A 79 -5.06 13.51 13.32
C SER A 79 -4.82 15.01 13.06
N SER A 80 -3.54 15.41 13.02
CA SER A 80 -3.15 16.78 12.67
C SER A 80 -3.35 17.14 11.19
N TRP A 81 -3.86 16.23 10.36
CA TRP A 81 -3.89 16.36 8.90
C TRP A 81 -5.29 16.23 8.30
N ALA A 82 -6.34 16.35 9.12
CA ALA A 82 -7.72 16.19 8.70
C ALA A 82 -8.10 16.98 7.43
N THR A 83 -7.57 18.19 7.27
CA THR A 83 -7.88 19.08 6.13
C THR A 83 -7.26 18.64 4.80
N ARG A 84 -6.32 17.68 4.82
CA ARG A 84 -5.61 17.17 3.62
C ARG A 84 -5.98 15.74 3.27
N LEU A 85 -6.87 15.12 4.05
CA LEU A 85 -7.26 13.72 3.91
C LEU A 85 -8.73 13.65 3.52
N ALA A 86 -9.00 13.07 2.35
CA ALA A 86 -10.35 12.76 1.91
C ALA A 86 -10.47 11.25 1.69
N PHE A 87 -11.66 10.70 1.92
CA PHE A 87 -11.94 9.29 1.67
C PHE A 87 -13.22 9.14 0.87
N GLU A 88 -13.26 8.14 0.00
CA GLU A 88 -14.42 7.80 -0.80
C GLU A 88 -14.66 6.29 -0.75
N GLN A 89 -15.90 5.90 -0.45
CA GLN A 89 -16.32 4.52 -0.56
C GLN A 89 -16.78 4.24 -1.99
N CYS A 90 -15.89 3.70 -2.82
CA CYS A 90 -16.23 3.22 -4.15
C CYS A 90 -15.21 2.18 -4.65
N PRO A 91 -15.62 1.28 -5.56
CA PRO A 91 -14.65 0.48 -6.31
C PRO A 91 -13.69 1.39 -7.09
N ILE A 92 -12.40 1.08 -7.06
CA ILE A 92 -11.39 1.88 -7.79
C ILE A 92 -11.63 1.95 -9.30
N GLN A 93 -12.33 0.94 -9.84
CA GLN A 93 -12.78 0.88 -11.24
C GLN A 93 -13.70 2.05 -11.59
N GLU A 94 -14.54 2.47 -10.64
CA GLU A 94 -15.54 3.53 -10.77
C GLU A 94 -15.02 4.89 -10.29
N PHE A 95 -14.00 4.91 -9.43
CA PHE A 95 -13.42 6.15 -8.93
C PHE A 95 -12.92 7.05 -10.07
N VAL A 96 -13.39 8.29 -10.10
CA VAL A 96 -12.97 9.31 -11.06
C VAL A 96 -12.39 10.50 -10.32
N SER A 97 -11.23 10.98 -10.77
CA SER A 97 -10.63 12.21 -10.27
C SER A 97 -10.45 13.20 -11.42
N ALA A 98 -10.74 14.48 -11.15
CA ALA A 98 -10.55 15.56 -12.12
C ALA A 98 -9.08 15.79 -12.48
N GLN A 99 -8.18 15.47 -11.55
CA GLN A 99 -6.74 15.57 -11.75
C GLN A 99 -6.07 14.22 -11.42
N PRO A 100 -5.02 13.85 -12.16
CA PRO A 100 -4.23 12.67 -11.84
C PRO A 100 -3.49 12.81 -10.50
N PHE A 101 -2.86 11.73 -10.08
CA PHE A 101 -2.07 11.62 -8.85
C PHE A 101 -0.59 11.44 -9.20
N ASP A 102 0.27 12.03 -8.38
CA ASP A 102 1.73 11.95 -8.51
C ASP A 102 2.25 10.65 -7.88
N LEU A 103 1.56 10.18 -6.85
CA LEU A 103 1.85 8.92 -6.18
C LEU A 103 0.56 8.14 -5.95
N ILE A 104 0.55 6.87 -6.35
CA ILE A 104 -0.50 5.91 -5.99
C ILE A 104 0.14 4.83 -5.12
N VAL A 105 -0.47 4.53 -3.98
CA VAL A 105 -0.06 3.46 -3.07
C VAL A 105 -1.19 2.45 -2.92
N SER A 106 -0.86 1.17 -2.79
CA SER A 106 -1.87 0.15 -2.51
C SER A 106 -1.31 -1.03 -1.72
N ASN A 107 -2.08 -1.47 -0.73
CA ASN A 107 -1.91 -2.74 -0.05
C ASN A 107 -3.18 -3.58 -0.28
N PRO A 108 -3.37 -4.12 -1.49
CA PRO A 108 -4.64 -4.74 -1.86
C PRO A 108 -4.86 -6.02 -1.05
N PRO A 109 -6.11 -6.41 -0.75
CA PRO A 109 -6.39 -7.66 -0.06
C PRO A 109 -5.92 -8.86 -0.88
N PHE A 110 -5.11 -9.73 -0.27
CA PHE A 110 -4.62 -10.95 -0.92
C PHE A 110 -5.55 -12.12 -0.59
N PHE A 111 -6.39 -12.54 -1.54
CA PHE A 111 -7.03 -13.85 -1.47
C PHE A 111 -6.34 -14.78 -2.47
N VAL A 112 -5.65 -15.77 -1.91
CA VAL A 112 -5.14 -16.90 -2.67
C VAL A 112 -6.30 -17.88 -2.86
N ASP A 113 -6.51 -18.35 -4.08
CA ASP A 113 -7.33 -19.53 -4.46
C ASP A 113 -6.83 -20.84 -3.82
N SER A 114 -6.37 -20.81 -2.56
CA SER A 114 -5.78 -21.96 -1.88
C SER A 114 -6.30 -22.09 -0.45
N LEU A 115 -7.62 -22.11 -0.29
CA LEU A 115 -8.29 -22.83 0.80
C LEU A 115 -9.68 -23.25 0.30
N THR A 116 -9.70 -24.31 -0.50
CA THR A 116 -10.84 -25.24 -0.51
C THR A 116 -10.96 -25.85 0.88
N CYS A 117 -11.60 -25.14 1.81
CA CYS A 117 -12.20 -25.77 2.98
C CYS A 117 -13.50 -26.45 2.50
N PRO A 118 -13.67 -27.76 2.75
CA PRO A 118 -14.91 -28.46 2.46
C PRO A 118 -15.92 -28.11 3.56
N ASP A 119 -16.58 -26.96 3.45
CA ASP A 119 -17.78 -26.66 4.24
C ASP A 119 -18.73 -25.86 3.34
N ASP A 120 -19.64 -26.60 2.69
CA ASP A 120 -20.60 -26.17 1.67
C ASP A 120 -21.68 -25.17 2.17
N GLY A 121 -21.48 -24.52 3.32
CA GLY A 121 -22.43 -23.59 3.92
C GLY A 121 -22.00 -22.11 3.96
N ARG A 122 -20.76 -21.77 3.55
CA ARG A 122 -20.20 -20.41 3.67
C ARG A 122 -19.76 -19.76 2.34
N THR A 123 -20.01 -20.44 1.23
CA THR A 123 -19.49 -20.10 -0.10
C THR A 123 -19.98 -18.74 -0.64
N ILE A 124 -21.13 -18.24 -0.16
CA ILE A 124 -21.72 -16.99 -0.68
C ILE A 124 -20.99 -15.72 -0.18
N ALA A 125 -20.36 -15.76 1.00
CA ALA A 125 -19.72 -14.57 1.60
C ALA A 125 -18.29 -14.31 1.09
N ARG A 126 -17.71 -15.21 0.28
CA ARG A 126 -16.34 -15.11 -0.23
C ARG A 126 -16.25 -14.53 -1.65
N HIS A 127 -17.38 -14.22 -2.28
CA HIS A 127 -17.43 -13.33 -3.45
C HIS A 127 -17.29 -11.85 -3.04
N ALA A 128 -16.60 -11.55 -1.93
CA ALA A 128 -16.07 -10.22 -1.68
C ALA A 128 -15.12 -9.95 -2.86
N VAL A 129 -15.55 -9.04 -3.73
CA VAL A 129 -14.95 -8.70 -5.01
C VAL A 129 -13.45 -8.48 -4.80
N SER A 130 -12.63 -9.47 -5.14
CA SER A 130 -11.19 -9.29 -5.17
C SER A 130 -10.91 -8.22 -6.21
N LEU A 131 -10.02 -7.28 -5.91
CA LEU A 131 -9.55 -6.31 -6.92
C LEU A 131 -8.63 -7.06 -7.90
N PRO A 132 -9.06 -7.34 -9.15
CA PRO A 132 -8.20 -8.03 -10.10
C PRO A 132 -7.00 -7.16 -10.45
N PHE A 133 -5.83 -7.75 -10.67
CA PHE A 133 -4.62 -7.00 -10.97
C PHE A 133 -4.71 -6.23 -12.29
N GLU A 134 -5.50 -6.73 -13.23
CA GLU A 134 -5.81 -6.06 -14.49
C GLU A 134 -6.54 -4.74 -14.24
N GLU A 135 -7.52 -4.75 -13.34
CA GLU A 135 -8.31 -3.58 -12.94
C GLU A 135 -7.47 -2.60 -12.13
N LEU A 136 -6.66 -3.08 -11.18
CA LEU A 136 -5.73 -2.23 -10.44
C LEU A 136 -4.74 -1.56 -11.41
N CYS A 137 -4.14 -2.31 -12.33
CA CYS A 137 -3.23 -1.74 -13.31
C CYS A 137 -3.93 -0.75 -14.25
N SER A 138 -5.18 -1.02 -14.64
CA SER A 138 -5.99 -0.11 -15.45
C SER A 138 -6.27 1.20 -14.72
N ALA A 139 -6.69 1.11 -13.46
CA ALA A 139 -6.93 2.27 -12.61
C ALA A 139 -5.66 3.09 -12.40
N VAL A 140 -4.53 2.45 -12.10
CA VAL A 140 -3.23 3.12 -11.99
C VAL A 140 -2.89 3.87 -13.28
N MET A 141 -3.00 3.23 -14.45
CA MET A 141 -2.70 3.91 -15.73
C MET A 141 -3.63 5.09 -16.04
N ARG A 142 -4.88 5.03 -15.56
CA ARG A 142 -5.88 6.09 -15.74
C ARG A 142 -5.66 7.26 -14.77
N LEU A 143 -5.24 6.97 -13.55
CA LEU A 143 -5.20 7.94 -12.45
C LEU A 143 -3.79 8.50 -12.20
N LEU A 144 -2.73 7.86 -12.68
CA LEU A 144 -1.35 8.29 -12.45
C LEU A 144 -0.90 9.31 -13.50
N THR A 145 -0.19 10.35 -13.06
CA THR A 145 0.52 11.27 -13.96
C THR A 145 1.55 10.50 -14.80
N PRO A 146 1.99 11.04 -15.96
CA PRO A 146 3.08 10.46 -16.74
C PRO A 146 4.31 10.13 -15.86
N GLU A 147 4.80 11.14 -15.14
CA GLU A 147 6.00 11.04 -14.28
C GLU A 147 5.73 10.49 -12.87
N GLY A 148 4.49 10.07 -12.60
CA GLY A 148 4.08 9.60 -11.29
C GLY A 148 4.63 8.22 -10.95
N HIS A 149 4.56 7.88 -9.67
CA HIS A 149 4.97 6.59 -9.14
C HIS A 149 3.78 5.79 -8.63
N PHE A 150 3.84 4.47 -8.84
CA PHE A 150 2.91 3.54 -8.21
C PHE A 150 3.67 2.58 -7.31
N ALA A 151 3.27 2.48 -6.04
CA ALA A 151 3.89 1.57 -5.09
C ALA A 151 2.89 0.57 -4.51
N VAL A 152 3.30 -0.68 -4.41
CA VAL A 152 2.45 -1.78 -3.93
C VAL A 152 3.26 -2.76 -3.10
N VAL A 153 2.64 -3.30 -2.05
CA VAL A 153 3.16 -4.48 -1.33
C VAL A 153 2.33 -5.68 -1.73
N LEU A 154 2.97 -6.79 -2.10
CA LEU A 154 2.30 -8.03 -2.52
C LEU A 154 3.07 -9.25 -1.98
N PRO A 155 2.44 -10.40 -1.74
CA PRO A 155 3.17 -11.65 -1.63
C PRO A 155 3.90 -12.01 -2.92
N ILE A 156 4.96 -12.81 -2.81
CA ILE A 156 5.90 -13.05 -3.93
C ILE A 156 5.18 -13.60 -5.18
N ILE A 157 4.25 -14.54 -5.02
CA ILE A 157 3.55 -15.17 -6.15
C ILE A 157 2.66 -14.15 -6.86
N GLU A 158 1.94 -13.35 -6.09
CA GLU A 158 1.04 -12.29 -6.53
C GLU A 158 1.80 -11.16 -7.19
N ALA A 159 2.98 -10.83 -6.69
CA ALA A 159 3.88 -9.87 -7.31
C ALA A 159 4.31 -10.28 -8.71
N GLU A 160 4.67 -11.55 -8.91
CA GLU A 160 4.99 -12.06 -10.25
C GLU A 160 3.78 -12.02 -11.18
N ARG A 161 2.57 -12.29 -10.66
CA ARG A 161 1.32 -12.11 -11.43
C ARG A 161 1.13 -10.65 -11.83
N PHE A 162 1.25 -9.71 -10.89
CA PHE A 162 1.10 -8.29 -11.16
C PHE A 162 2.13 -7.79 -12.19
N LEU A 163 3.39 -8.20 -12.08
CA LEU A 163 4.45 -7.86 -13.05
C LEU A 163 4.13 -8.33 -14.47
N ASN A 164 3.53 -9.51 -14.61
CA ASN A 164 3.08 -10.00 -15.92
C ASN A 164 1.91 -9.18 -16.46
N VAL A 165 0.93 -8.87 -15.62
CA VAL A 165 -0.24 -8.06 -15.99
C VAL A 165 0.14 -6.63 -16.35
N SER A 166 1.10 -6.03 -15.62
CA SER A 166 1.51 -4.65 -15.82
C SER A 166 2.49 -4.45 -16.98
N LYS A 167 2.98 -5.54 -17.58
CA LYS A 167 3.97 -5.51 -18.65
C LYS A 167 3.52 -4.64 -19.83
N GLY A 168 4.41 -3.77 -20.29
CA GLY A 168 4.12 -2.83 -21.39
C GLY A 168 3.30 -1.60 -20.97
N ARG A 169 2.84 -1.52 -19.73
CA ARG A 169 2.13 -0.36 -19.17
C ARG A 169 2.95 0.32 -18.06
N LEU A 170 3.40 -0.49 -17.10
CA LEU A 170 4.23 -0.07 -15.97
C LEU A 170 5.58 -0.80 -15.99
N VAL A 171 6.64 -0.09 -15.64
CA VAL A 171 8.00 -0.62 -15.46
C VAL A 171 8.35 -0.59 -13.98
N PRO A 172 8.74 -1.73 -13.37
CA PRO A 172 9.25 -1.72 -12.01
C PRO A 172 10.60 -0.99 -11.98
N ILE A 173 10.73 0.00 -11.10
CA ILE A 173 11.94 0.78 -10.89
C ILE A 173 12.63 0.43 -9.57
N ARG A 174 11.89 -0.10 -8.59
CA ARG A 174 12.42 -0.57 -7.31
C ARG A 174 11.69 -1.83 -6.87
N ARG A 175 12.46 -2.81 -6.40
CA ARG A 175 11.98 -4.07 -5.84
C ARG A 175 12.71 -4.36 -4.54
N THR A 176 11.98 -4.45 -3.44
CA THR A 176 12.54 -4.84 -2.14
C THR A 176 11.85 -6.10 -1.64
N GLU A 177 12.58 -7.22 -1.59
CA GLU A 177 12.07 -8.47 -1.04
C GLU A 177 12.11 -8.43 0.49
N VAL A 178 11.02 -8.84 1.13
CA VAL A 178 10.84 -8.72 2.58
C VAL A 178 10.85 -10.10 3.24
N ARG A 179 11.79 -10.29 4.16
CA ARG A 179 11.90 -11.48 5.02
C ARG A 179 11.49 -11.18 6.44
N THR A 180 10.79 -12.12 7.06
CA THR A 180 10.49 -12.03 8.50
C THR A 180 11.76 -12.17 9.35
N THR A 181 12.67 -13.07 8.96
CA THR A 181 13.95 -13.36 9.66
C THR A 181 14.99 -13.86 8.66
N PRO A 182 16.31 -13.82 8.95
CA PRO A 182 17.35 -14.25 8.00
C PRO A 182 17.20 -15.70 7.51
N ARG A 183 16.61 -16.58 8.32
CA ARG A 183 16.45 -18.01 8.00
C ARG A 183 15.24 -18.33 7.13
N ARG A 184 14.33 -17.37 6.92
CA ARG A 184 13.08 -17.59 6.16
C ARG A 184 13.24 -17.03 4.76
N ALA A 185 12.60 -17.67 3.79
CA ALA A 185 12.46 -17.11 2.45
C ALA A 185 11.61 -15.82 2.48
N PRO A 186 11.79 -14.92 1.51
CA PRO A 186 10.93 -13.76 1.35
C PRO A 186 9.47 -14.19 1.17
N LYS A 187 8.56 -13.50 1.84
CA LYS A 187 7.11 -13.76 1.74
C LYS A 187 6.35 -12.63 1.06
N ARG A 188 6.94 -11.45 1.02
CA ARG A 188 6.37 -10.23 0.49
C ARG A 188 7.44 -9.49 -0.31
N VAL A 189 7.00 -8.64 -1.20
CA VAL A 189 7.84 -7.72 -1.95
C VAL A 189 7.15 -6.38 -2.03
N LEU A 190 7.95 -5.35 -1.82
CA LEU A 190 7.59 -3.95 -2.07
C LEU A 190 8.05 -3.63 -3.48
N LEU A 191 7.13 -3.16 -4.31
CA LEU A 191 7.39 -2.79 -5.70
C LEU A 191 7.03 -1.33 -5.91
N GLU A 192 7.84 -0.65 -6.69
CA GLU A 192 7.60 0.72 -7.14
C GLU A 192 7.76 0.77 -8.65
N PHE A 193 6.83 1.45 -9.30
CA PHE A 193 6.65 1.47 -10.74
C PHE A 193 6.59 2.90 -11.25
N MET A 194 6.95 3.06 -12.51
CA MET A 194 6.60 4.21 -13.35
C MET A 194 5.87 3.73 -14.60
N ARG A 195 5.23 4.65 -15.32
CA ARG A 195 4.69 4.33 -16.64
C ARG A 195 5.81 4.11 -17.65
N VAL A 196 5.61 3.16 -18.56
CA VAL A 196 6.58 2.82 -19.62
C VAL A 196 6.96 4.02 -20.48
N ASP A 197 6.00 4.89 -20.78
CA ASP A 197 6.17 6.08 -21.62
C ASP A 197 7.04 7.17 -20.95
N SER A 198 7.12 7.20 -19.62
CA SER A 198 7.93 8.15 -18.86
C SER A 198 9.31 7.63 -18.46
N VAL A 199 9.57 6.34 -18.62
CA VAL A 199 10.91 5.80 -18.40
C VAL A 199 11.79 6.17 -19.59
N GLY A 200 12.60 7.22 -19.41
CA GLY A 200 13.75 7.47 -20.28
C GLY A 200 14.61 6.20 -20.40
N SER A 201 15.31 6.04 -21.53
CA SER A 201 15.81 4.75 -22.08
C SER A 201 16.75 3.89 -21.19
N LYS A 202 16.96 4.21 -19.90
CA LYS A 202 17.96 3.57 -19.01
C LYS A 202 17.60 3.51 -17.52
N LYS A 203 16.33 3.56 -17.08
CA LYS A 203 16.04 3.36 -15.64
C LYS A 203 16.18 1.87 -15.29
N GLN A 204 17.25 1.52 -14.58
CA GLN A 204 17.53 0.15 -14.15
C GLN A 204 16.73 -0.17 -12.87
N LEU A 205 16.17 -1.38 -12.80
CA LEU A 205 15.49 -1.88 -11.60
C LEU A 205 16.47 -1.95 -10.42
N ALA A 206 16.19 -1.19 -9.37
CA ALA A 206 16.92 -1.30 -8.11
C ALA A 206 16.36 -2.43 -7.26
N CYS A 207 17.15 -3.47 -7.04
CA CYS A 207 16.79 -4.62 -6.18
C CYS A 207 17.45 -4.53 -4.81
N SER A 208 16.70 -4.77 -3.76
CA SER A 208 17.22 -4.88 -2.39
C SER A 208 16.43 -5.89 -1.55
N GLU A 209 16.90 -6.14 -0.34
CA GLU A 209 16.24 -7.01 0.63
C GLU A 209 16.06 -6.27 1.96
N LEU A 210 14.93 -6.51 2.61
CA LEU A 210 14.63 -6.02 3.96
C LEU A 210 14.32 -7.21 4.87
N ILE A 211 15.08 -7.37 5.94
CA ILE A 211 14.83 -8.37 6.97
C ILE A 211 14.20 -7.65 8.16
N ILE A 212 13.04 -8.11 8.65
CA ILE A 212 12.31 -7.45 9.75
C ILE A 212 12.94 -7.74 11.11
N GLY A 213 13.05 -9.01 11.47
CA GLY A 213 13.55 -9.48 12.77
C GLY A 213 14.89 -10.20 12.65
N THR A 214 15.67 -10.19 13.72
CA THR A 214 16.96 -10.94 13.79
C THR A 214 16.76 -12.45 13.91
N GLY A 215 15.54 -12.89 14.28
CA GLY A 215 15.21 -14.26 14.63
C GLY A 215 15.14 -14.51 16.14
N ARG A 216 15.50 -13.52 16.96
CA ARG A 216 15.21 -13.53 18.41
C ARG A 216 13.86 -12.85 18.68
N HIS A 217 13.24 -13.22 19.79
CA HIS A 217 11.92 -12.68 20.15
C HIS A 217 11.99 -11.16 20.34
N GLU A 218 11.09 -10.44 19.68
CA GLU A 218 10.96 -8.98 19.76
C GLU A 218 12.19 -8.14 19.37
N GLU A 219 13.17 -8.75 18.71
CA GLU A 219 14.39 -8.08 18.26
C GLU A 219 14.33 -7.80 16.75
N TYR A 220 14.35 -6.50 16.40
CA TYR A 220 14.25 -6.01 15.04
C TYR A 220 15.61 -5.61 14.49
N THR A 221 15.81 -5.79 13.19
CA THR A 221 17.05 -5.42 12.51
C THR A 221 17.24 -3.90 12.49
N PRO A 222 18.50 -3.41 12.41
CA PRO A 222 18.78 -1.98 12.27
C PRO A 222 18.07 -1.34 11.07
N GLU A 223 17.96 -2.05 9.94
CA GLU A 223 17.36 -1.58 8.70
C GLU A 223 15.84 -1.38 8.86
N TYR A 224 15.14 -2.35 9.46
CA TYR A 224 13.70 -2.24 9.72
C TYR A 224 13.40 -1.14 10.73
N ARG A 225 14.22 -1.02 11.79
CA ARG A 225 14.10 0.06 12.76
C ARG A 225 14.30 1.41 12.11
N ALA A 226 15.36 1.58 11.32
CA ALA A 226 15.63 2.82 10.60
C ALA A 226 14.49 3.21 9.67
N LEU A 227 13.90 2.25 8.96
CA LEU A 227 12.76 2.46 8.08
C LEU A 227 11.50 2.93 8.83
N THR A 228 11.21 2.33 9.98
CA THR A 228 9.92 2.51 10.68
C THR A 228 9.99 3.43 11.90
N ARG A 229 11.17 3.98 12.21
CA ARG A 229 11.44 4.80 13.41
C ARG A 229 10.51 6.01 13.55
N ASP A 230 10.10 6.63 12.44
CA ASP A 230 9.28 7.84 12.50
C ASP A 230 7.81 7.55 12.86
N PHE A 231 7.44 6.26 12.91
CA PHE A 231 6.08 5.79 13.12
C PHE A 231 5.92 5.02 14.44
N TYR A 232 6.71 3.97 14.66
CA TYR A 232 6.53 3.12 15.83
C TYR A 232 7.05 3.75 17.12
N LEU A 233 6.32 3.57 18.22
CA LEU A 233 6.72 4.03 19.55
C LEU A 233 7.95 3.30 20.11
N LYS A 234 8.22 2.06 19.65
CA LYS A 234 9.30 1.20 20.17
C LYS A 234 10.70 1.62 19.68
N PHE A 235 10.77 2.42 18.62
CA PHE A 235 12.02 2.80 17.96
C PHE A 235 12.22 4.31 17.96
#